data_AF-A0A9N8E444-F1
#
_entry.id   AF-A0A9N8E444-F1
#
_cell.length_a   1.000
_cell.length_b   1.000
_cell.length_c   1.000
_cell.angle_alpha   90.00
_cell.angle_beta   90.00
_cell.angle_gamma   90.00
#
_symmetry.space_group_name_H-M   'P 1'
#
loop_
_entity.id
_entity.type
_entity.pdbx_description
1 polymer ?
#
loop_
_entity_poly.entity_id
_entity_poly.type
_entity_poly.pdbx_seq_one_letter_code
_entity_poly.pdbx_strand_id
1 'polypeptide(L)'
;MAIKSTLPDFLREQEQQGCPIKAVVVDSIAFHYRCAPPGGTIYLARTRSLSTVASLLPDTATKFDLAVIVTNQVTTKVAATTTANTMDTESVLVPALGKLGSYNNHSFSD
;
A
#
# COMPACT_ATOMS: atom_id res chain seq x y z
N MET A 1 4.59 -0.29 -11.79
CA MET A 1 4.60 0.46 -13.07
C MET A 1 3.38 0.13 -13.92
N ALA A 2 2.98 -1.15 -14.07
CA ALA A 2 1.76 -1.54 -14.80
C ALA A 2 0.47 -0.83 -14.30
N ILE A 3 0.20 -0.83 -12.99
CA ILE A 3 -0.98 -0.16 -12.40
C ILE A 3 -1.10 1.32 -12.81
N LYS A 4 0.03 2.02 -13.05
CA LYS A 4 0.00 3.45 -13.40
C LYS A 4 -0.47 3.70 -14.83
N SER A 5 -0.06 2.85 -15.77
CA SER A 5 -0.33 3.07 -17.19
C SER A 5 -1.57 2.32 -17.69
N THR A 6 -1.83 1.10 -17.21
CA THR A 6 -2.87 0.25 -17.81
C THR A 6 -4.22 0.36 -17.11
N LEU A 7 -4.25 0.68 -15.81
CA LEU A 7 -5.50 0.75 -15.05
C LEU A 7 -6.44 1.86 -15.57
N PRO A 8 -5.98 3.11 -15.83
CA PRO A 8 -6.89 4.17 -16.28
C PRO A 8 -7.48 3.93 -17.67
N ASP A 9 -6.74 3.24 -18.55
CA ASP A 9 -7.22 2.92 -19.89
C ASP A 9 -8.23 1.76 -19.85
N PHE A 10 -7.95 0.72 -19.04
CA PHE A 10 -8.91 -0.36 -18.80
C PHE A 10 -10.24 0.15 -18.21
N LEU A 11 -10.18 1.03 -17.20
CA LEU A 11 -11.39 1.60 -16.60
C LEU A 11 -12.22 2.39 -17.62
N ARG A 12 -11.55 3.13 -18.52
CA ARG A 12 -12.21 3.90 -19.59
C ARG A 12 -12.86 2.98 -20.63
N GLU A 13 -12.18 1.90 -21.02
CA GLU A 13 -12.74 0.91 -21.96
C GLU A 13 -14.00 0.23 -21.39
N GLN A 14 -13.97 -0.14 -20.10
CA GLN A 14 -15.11 -0.78 -19.43
C GLN A 14 -16.31 0.17 -19.30
N GLU A 15 -16.07 1.45 -19.02
CA GLU A 15 -17.11 2.48 -19.03
C GLU A 15 -17.73 2.65 -20.42
N GLN A 16 -16.92 2.68 -21.48
CA GLN A 16 -17.39 2.77 -22.87
C GLN A 16 -18.18 1.53 -23.34
N GLN A 17 -17.86 0.36 -22.78
CA GLN A 17 -18.59 -0.89 -23.03
C GLN A 17 -19.89 -1.00 -22.22
N GLY A 18 -20.24 0.00 -21.41
CA GLY A 18 -21.43 0.00 -20.58
C GLY A 18 -21.33 -0.85 -19.32
N CYS A 19 -20.12 -1.26 -18.93
CA CYS A 19 -19.84 -2.03 -17.73
C CYS A 19 -18.88 -1.26 -16.80
N PRO A 20 -19.30 -0.13 -16.21
CA PRO A 20 -18.41 0.68 -15.38
C PRO A 20 -17.97 -0.11 -14.14
N ILE A 21 -16.66 -0.21 -13.94
CA ILE A 21 -16.09 -0.82 -12.73
C ILE A 21 -16.29 0.12 -11.55
N LYS A 22 -16.85 -0.40 -10.44
CA LYS A 22 -17.14 0.37 -9.22
C LYS A 22 -16.20 0.08 -8.05
N ALA A 23 -15.38 -0.97 -8.14
CA ALA A 23 -14.39 -1.27 -7.11
C ALA A 23 -13.10 -1.86 -7.69
N VAL A 24 -11.95 -1.46 -7.12
CA VAL A 24 -10.65 -2.10 -7.34
C VAL A 24 -10.10 -2.55 -5.99
N VAL A 25 -9.80 -3.86 -5.89
CA VAL A 25 -9.18 -4.47 -4.72
C VAL A 25 -7.73 -4.81 -5.05
N VAL A 26 -6.79 -4.24 -4.29
CA VAL A 26 -5.36 -4.50 -4.40
C VAL A 26 -4.93 -5.38 -3.23
N ASP A 27 -4.83 -6.69 -3.48
CA ASP A 27 -4.36 -7.68 -2.50
C ASP A 27 -3.03 -8.34 -2.93
N SER A 28 -1.89 -8.15 -2.26
CA SER A 28 -1.59 -7.10 -1.25
C SER A 28 -0.51 -6.17 -1.79
N ILE A 29 -0.61 -4.89 -1.44
CA ILE A 29 0.41 -3.92 -1.83
C ILE A 29 1.77 -4.24 -1.19
N ALA A 30 1.76 -4.89 -0.02
CA ALA A 30 2.95 -5.24 0.76
C ALA A 30 3.89 -6.23 0.06
N PHE A 31 3.35 -7.18 -0.71
CA PHE A 31 4.12 -8.25 -1.36
C PHE A 31 5.16 -7.69 -2.33
N HIS A 32 4.76 -6.75 -3.18
CA HIS A 32 5.60 -6.13 -4.21
C HIS A 32 6.84 -5.43 -3.64
N TYR A 33 6.74 -5.00 -2.37
CA TYR A 33 7.84 -4.32 -1.72
C TYR A 33 8.69 -5.32 -0.91
N ARG A 34 8.15 -6.38 -0.32
CA ARG A 34 8.94 -7.30 0.52
C ARG A 34 9.90 -8.24 -0.23
N CYS A 35 9.61 -8.62 -1.48
CA CYS A 35 10.39 -9.63 -2.20
C CYS A 35 11.70 -9.14 -2.87
N ALA A 36 12.07 -7.87 -2.74
CA ALA A 36 13.28 -7.34 -3.38
C ALA A 36 14.54 -7.59 -2.51
N PRO A 37 15.68 -7.99 -3.11
CA PRO A 37 16.91 -8.29 -2.37
C PRO A 37 17.40 -7.07 -1.56
N PRO A 38 18.02 -7.29 -0.39
CA PRO A 38 18.46 -6.21 0.49
C PRO A 38 19.61 -5.43 -0.17
N GLY A 39 19.31 -4.19 -0.59
CA GLY A 39 20.30 -3.22 -1.10
C GLY A 39 19.80 -1.79 -0.86
N GLY A 40 20.64 -0.93 -0.27
CA GLY A 40 20.24 0.37 0.28
C GLY A 40 19.57 1.35 -0.72
N THR A 41 19.95 1.30 -2.00
CA THR A 41 19.36 2.12 -3.08
C THR A 41 17.95 1.67 -3.49
N ILE A 42 17.60 0.40 -3.26
CA ILE A 42 16.30 -0.17 -3.65
C ILE A 42 15.19 0.27 -2.67
N TYR A 43 15.52 0.52 -1.40
CA TYR A 43 14.55 0.96 -0.39
C TYR A 43 13.92 2.33 -0.69
N LEU A 44 14.72 3.31 -1.10
CA LEU A 44 14.21 4.65 -1.45
C LEU A 44 13.35 4.60 -2.72
N ALA A 45 13.77 3.80 -3.72
CA ALA A 45 12.99 3.58 -4.93
C ALA A 45 11.63 2.91 -4.63
N ARG A 46 11.59 1.99 -3.65
CA ARG A 46 10.36 1.35 -3.16
C ARG A 46 9.42 2.33 -2.49
N THR A 47 9.91 3.14 -1.55
CA THR A 47 9.10 4.17 -0.87
C THR A 47 8.53 5.15 -1.88
N ARG A 48 9.34 5.61 -2.85
CA ARG A 48 8.90 6.53 -3.90
C ARG A 48 7.83 5.91 -4.82
N SER A 49 8.01 4.65 -5.20
CA SER A 49 7.04 3.90 -6.00
C SER A 49 5.72 3.74 -5.23
N LEU A 50 5.79 3.38 -3.95
CA LEU A 50 4.62 3.28 -3.07
C LEU A 50 3.89 4.61 -2.95
N SER A 51 4.61 5.72 -2.68
CA SER A 51 4.01 7.06 -2.64
C SER A 51 3.32 7.43 -3.95
N THR A 52 3.90 7.04 -5.09
CA THR A 52 3.31 7.31 -6.41
C THR A 52 2.01 6.52 -6.61
N VAL A 53 1.96 5.25 -6.17
CA VAL A 53 0.72 4.45 -6.21
C VAL A 53 -0.31 5.00 -5.24
N ALA A 54 0.13 5.37 -4.04
CA ALA A 54 -0.69 5.90 -2.96
C ALA A 54 -1.32 7.26 -3.31
N SER A 55 -0.69 8.07 -4.17
CA SER A 55 -1.28 9.30 -4.73
C SER A 55 -2.17 9.02 -5.95
N LEU A 56 -1.79 8.06 -6.81
CA LEU A 56 -2.53 7.75 -8.03
C LEU A 56 -3.91 7.13 -7.75
N LEU A 57 -3.99 6.24 -6.76
CA LEU A 57 -5.22 5.50 -6.46
C LEU A 57 -6.38 6.43 -6.03
N PRO A 58 -6.19 7.41 -5.13
CA PRO A 58 -7.20 8.43 -4.83
C PRO A 58 -7.62 9.28 -6.04
N ASP A 59 -6.67 9.70 -6.86
CA ASP A 59 -6.97 10.49 -8.08
C ASP A 59 -7.84 9.68 -9.06
N THR A 60 -7.52 8.38 -9.19
CA THR A 60 -8.28 7.45 -10.05
C THR A 60 -9.66 7.15 -9.46
N ALA A 61 -9.75 6.97 -8.14
CA ALA A 61 -10.99 6.75 -7.41
C ALA A 61 -11.99 7.89 -7.64
N THR A 62 -11.50 9.13 -7.54
CA THR A 62 -12.31 10.34 -7.74
C THR A 62 -12.74 10.49 -9.20
N LYS A 63 -11.85 10.19 -10.14
CA LYS A 63 -12.11 10.37 -11.57
C LYS A 63 -13.16 9.40 -12.13
N PHE A 64 -13.21 8.17 -11.62
CA PHE A 64 -14.08 7.11 -12.14
C PHE A 64 -15.21 6.71 -11.17
N ASP A 65 -15.42 7.46 -10.08
CA ASP A 65 -16.40 7.13 -9.03
C ASP A 65 -16.25 5.67 -8.55
N LEU A 66 -15.03 5.36 -8.12
CA LEU A 66 -14.56 4.00 -7.85
C LEU A 66 -14.13 3.85 -6.39
N ALA A 67 -14.57 2.78 -5.73
CA ALA A 67 -14.03 2.38 -4.43
C ALA A 67 -12.67 1.68 -4.60
N VAL A 68 -11.62 2.17 -3.93
CA VAL A 68 -10.30 1.51 -3.93
C VAL A 68 -10.02 0.91 -2.56
N ILE A 69 -9.84 -0.41 -2.51
CA ILE A 69 -9.50 -1.16 -1.30
C ILE A 69 -8.08 -1.68 -1.46
N VAL A 70 -7.18 -1.31 -0.54
CA VAL A 70 -5.79 -1.76 -0.55
C VAL A 70 -5.52 -2.57 0.71
N THR A 71 -5.14 -3.84 0.57
CA THR A 71 -4.77 -4.68 1.71
C THR A 71 -3.28 -4.58 1.98
N ASN A 72 -2.92 -4.52 3.26
CA ASN A 72 -1.55 -4.48 3.73
C ASN A 72 -1.29 -5.66 4.66
N GLN A 73 -0.17 -6.35 4.48
CA GLN A 73 0.24 -7.41 5.39
C GLN A 73 0.75 -6.83 6.71
N VAL A 74 0.67 -7.60 7.80
CA VAL A 74 1.33 -7.27 9.07
C VAL A 74 2.69 -7.97 9.16
N THR A 75 3.60 -7.42 9.96
CA THR A 75 4.96 -7.94 10.24
C THR A 75 5.20 -7.87 11.73
N THR A 76 6.13 -8.67 12.24
CA THR A 76 6.57 -8.54 13.62
C THR A 76 7.84 -7.68 13.66
N LYS A 77 7.83 -6.62 14.47
CA LYS A 77 9.05 -5.91 14.87
C LYS A 77 9.50 -6.49 16.21
N VAL A 78 10.72 -6.99 16.26
CA VAL A 78 11.36 -7.44 17.49
C VAL A 78 12.07 -6.25 18.11
N ALA A 79 11.66 -5.85 19.31
CA ALA A 79 12.34 -4.85 20.11
C ALA A 79 13.11 -5.58 21.23
N ALA A 80 14.43 -5.44 21.23
CA ALA A 80 15.25 -5.86 22.36
C ALA A 80 15.35 -4.69 23.34
N THR A 81 14.63 -4.77 24.45
CA THR A 81 14.70 -3.77 25.52
C THR A 81 15.78 -4.23 26.51
N THR A 82 16.96 -3.62 26.44
CA THR A 82 18.03 -3.90 27.40
C THR A 82 17.73 -3.13 28.70
N THR A 83 16.98 -3.76 29.61
CA THR A 83 16.88 -3.32 31.00
C THR A 83 17.88 -4.14 31.82
N ALA A 84 18.62 -3.49 32.72
CA ALA A 84 19.91 -3.93 33.26
C ALA A 84 20.00 -5.31 33.97
N ASN A 85 18.95 -6.14 33.99
CA ASN A 85 19.00 -7.50 34.56
C ASN A 85 18.05 -8.55 33.92
N THR A 86 17.38 -8.26 32.80
CA THR A 86 16.53 -9.23 32.09
C THR A 86 16.46 -8.89 30.60
N MET A 87 16.79 -9.85 29.72
CA MET A 87 16.54 -9.73 28.29
C MET A 87 15.10 -10.12 27.98
N ASP A 88 14.18 -9.16 28.10
CA ASP A 88 12.81 -9.33 27.64
C ASP A 88 12.73 -8.98 26.15
N THR A 89 12.40 -9.97 25.32
CA THR A 89 12.20 -9.78 23.88
C THR A 89 10.73 -9.45 23.64
N GLU A 90 10.41 -8.18 23.42
CA GLU A 90 9.05 -7.77 23.07
C GLU A 90 8.86 -7.88 21.56
N SER A 91 7.78 -8.55 21.15
CA SER A 91 7.42 -8.69 19.74
C SER A 91 6.11 -7.96 19.48
N VAL A 92 6.16 -6.96 18.59
CA VAL A 92 5.00 -6.10 18.29
C VAL A 92 4.62 -6.25 16.83
N LEU A 93 3.32 -6.48 16.57
CA LEU A 93 2.77 -6.47 15.22
C LEU A 93 2.76 -5.05 14.66
N VAL A 94 3.34 -4.87 13.48
CA VAL A 94 3.43 -3.60 12.76
C VAL A 94 3.03 -3.79 11.28
N PRO A 95 2.33 -2.83 10.67
CA PRO A 95 2.03 -2.88 9.24
C PRO A 95 3.31 -3.00 8.38
N ALA A 96 3.26 -3.82 7.32
CA ALA A 96 4.41 -4.13 6.46
C ALA A 96 5.10 -2.90 5.84
N LEU A 97 4.32 -1.85 5.61
CA LEU A 97 4.73 -0.63 4.93
C LEU A 97 4.99 0.53 5.91
N GLY A 98 5.00 0.26 7.22
CA GLY A 98 5.25 1.26 8.25
C GLY A 98 4.23 2.41 8.25
N LYS A 99 4.64 3.59 8.76
CA LYS A 99 3.76 4.76 8.91
C LYS A 99 3.18 5.27 7.57
N LEU A 100 3.80 4.98 6.43
CA LEU A 100 3.35 5.48 5.12
C LEU A 100 1.96 4.94 4.74
N GLY A 101 1.63 3.70 5.12
CA GLY A 101 0.30 3.13 4.90
C GLY A 101 -0.77 3.70 5.84
N SER A 102 -0.36 4.38 6.92
CA SER A 102 -1.28 4.93 7.92
C SER A 102 -1.78 6.34 7.59
N TYR A 103 -1.05 7.10 6.77
CA TYR A 103 -1.39 8.51 6.46
C TYR A 103 -2.47 8.67 5.38
N ASN A 104 -2.74 7.63 4.58
CA ASN A 104 -3.71 7.71 3.48
C ASN A 104 -5.13 7.27 3.86
N ASN A 105 -5.37 7.00 5.14
CA ASN A 105 -6.72 6.74 5.66
C ASN A 105 -7.42 8.07 5.98
N HIS A 106 -7.69 8.89 4.97
CA HIS A 106 -8.56 10.05 5.15
C HIS A 106 -9.98 9.69 4.71
N SER A 107 -10.91 9.79 5.67
CA SER A 107 -12.34 10.06 5.49
C SER A 107 -13.27 8.91 5.09
N PHE A 108 -13.60 8.06 6.07
CA PHE A 108 -15.00 7.67 6.27
C PHE A 108 -15.38 8.10 7.70
N SER A 109 -15.96 9.29 7.80
CA SER A 109 -16.72 9.73 8.96
C SER A 109 -18.05 10.20 8.40
N ASP A 110 -19.10 9.44 8.72
CA ASP A 110 -20.49 9.90 8.62
C ASP A 110 -20.72 11.10 9.55
#